data_AF-A0A820F4J2-F1
#
_entry.id   AF-A0A820F4J2-F1
#
_cell.length_a   1.000
_cell.length_b   1.000
_cell.length_c   1.000
_cell.angle_alpha   90.00
_cell.angle_beta   90.00
_cell.angle_gamma   90.00
#
_symmetry.space_group_name_H-M   'P 1'
#
loop_
_entity.id
_entity.type
_entity.pdbx_description
1 polymer ?
#
loop_
_entity_poly.entity_id
_entity_poly.type
_entity_poly.pdbx_seq_one_letter_code
_entity_poly.pdbx_strand_id
1 'polypeptide(L)' 'TFCHQLLSNASRWKQNRTATLADVIKAIAKHIDEPDPDYSINFDIGKEFMENRAEFDRKASEMVRRNMISRD' A
#
# COMPACT_ATOMS: atom_id res chain seq x y z
N THR A 1 0.64 4.88 7.46
CA THR A 1 0.25 4.73 8.88
C THR A 1 -1.17 4.22 9.13
N PHE A 2 -2.19 4.53 8.31
CA PHE A 2 -3.59 4.08 8.53
C PHE A 2 -3.91 2.65 8.02
N CYS A 3 -3.20 2.13 7.00
CA CYS A 3 -3.51 0.84 6.37
C CYS A 3 -2.77 -0.37 7.01
N HIS A 4 -1.48 -0.23 7.31
CA HIS A 4 -0.88 -0.80 8.54
C HIS A 4 -1.72 -0.28 9.74
N GLN A 5 -1.69 -0.71 10.98
CA GLN A 5 -2.74 -0.33 11.99
C GLN A 5 -4.17 -0.85 11.68
N LEU A 6 -4.79 -0.60 10.52
CA LEU A 6 -6.11 -1.17 10.19
C LEU A 6 -6.03 -2.68 9.93
N LEU A 7 -5.03 -3.12 9.15
CA LEU A 7 -4.84 -4.53 8.79
C LEU A 7 -3.94 -5.31 9.76
N SER A 8 -2.97 -4.66 10.42
CA SER A 8 -1.99 -5.35 11.27
C SER A 8 -2.36 -5.45 12.74
N ASN A 9 -3.26 -4.62 13.26
CA ASN A 9 -3.82 -4.82 14.60
C ASN A 9 -5.06 -5.70 14.52
N ALA A 10 -4.92 -7.00 14.79
CA ALA A 10 -6.05 -7.90 14.96
C ALA A 10 -7.06 -7.39 16.02
N SER A 11 -6.60 -6.57 16.97
CA SER A 11 -7.42 -5.85 17.95
C SER A 11 -8.24 -4.71 17.31
N ARG A 12 -7.68 -3.86 16.44
CA ARG A 12 -8.43 -2.79 15.76
C ARG A 12 -9.30 -3.30 14.61
N TRP A 13 -8.83 -4.29 13.84
CA TRP A 13 -9.65 -4.98 12.84
C TRP A 13 -10.88 -5.64 13.49
N LYS A 14 -10.72 -6.28 14.67
CA LYS A 14 -11.83 -6.88 15.44
C LYS A 14 -12.66 -5.87 16.26
N GLN A 15 -12.07 -4.76 16.73
CA GLN A 15 -12.77 -3.74 17.51
C GLN A 15 -13.54 -2.75 16.63
N ASN A 16 -13.14 -2.59 15.38
CA ASN A 16 -13.83 -1.76 14.41
C ASN A 16 -14.99 -2.55 13.78
N ARG A 17 -15.95 -2.98 14.61
CA ARG A 17 -17.18 -3.68 14.17
C ARG A 17 -18.05 -2.85 13.21
N THR A 18 -17.70 -1.59 12.99
CA THR A 18 -18.32 -0.63 12.08
C THR A 18 -17.59 -0.44 10.76
N ALA A 19 -16.34 -0.92 10.63
CA ALA A 19 -15.62 -0.81 9.37
C ALA A 19 -16.24 -1.73 8.33
N THR A 20 -16.65 -1.14 7.21
CA THR A 20 -17.15 -1.87 6.06
C THR A 20 -16.00 -2.32 5.17
N LEU A 21 -16.23 -3.29 4.28
CA LEU A 21 -15.27 -3.62 3.21
C LEU A 21 -14.93 -2.41 2.36
N ALA A 22 -15.87 -1.49 2.15
CA ALA A 22 -15.61 -0.25 1.41
C ALA A 22 -14.59 0.65 2.12
N ASP A 23 -14.62 0.71 3.45
CA ASP A 23 -13.64 1.47 4.24
C ASP A 23 -12.24 0.85 4.14
N VAL A 24 -12.17 -0.48 4.11
CA VAL A 24 -10.91 -1.22 3.92
C VAL A 24 -10.34 -0.95 2.53
N ILE A 25 -11.15 -1.04 1.47
CA ILE A 25 -10.72 -0.76 0.10
C ILE A 25 -10.24 0.69 -0.04
N LYS A 26 -10.94 1.66 0.56
CA LYS A 26 -10.51 3.07 0.58
C LYS A 26 -9.19 3.26 1.32
N ALA A 27 -8.99 2.57 2.45
CA ALA A 27 -7.73 2.61 3.19
C ALA A 27 -6.57 2.07 2.36
N ILE A 28 -6.79 0.96 1.64
CA ILE A 28 -5.81 0.35 0.73
C ILE A 28 -5.47 1.31 -0.41
N ALA A 29 -6.49 1.89 -1.06
CA ALA A 29 -6.29 2.87 -2.14
C ALA A 29 -5.45 4.05 -1.65
N LYS A 30 -5.80 4.64 -0.50
CA LYS A 30 -5.02 5.72 0.10
C LYS A 30 -3.57 5.30 0.39
N HIS A 31 -3.32 4.07 0.81
CA HIS A 31 -1.97 3.60 1.11
C HIS A 31 -1.12 3.34 -0.14
N ILE A 32 -1.76 3.00 -1.26
CA ILE A 32 -1.08 2.91 -2.55
C ILE A 32 -0.61 4.32 -2.98
N ASP A 33 -1.45 5.33 -2.78
CA ASP A 33 -1.10 6.73 -3.10
C ASP A 33 -0.08 7.32 -2.12
N GLU A 34 -0.19 6.97 -0.84
CA GLU A 34 0.68 7.43 0.26
C GLU A 34 1.33 6.24 0.99
N PRO A 35 2.42 5.66 0.44
CA PRO A 35 3.16 4.58 1.07
C PRO A 35 3.81 5.03 2.38
N ASP A 36 3.98 4.07 3.30
CA ASP A 36 4.66 4.27 4.58
C ASP A 36 5.95 3.42 4.57
N PRO A 37 7.10 4.00 4.19
CA PRO A 37 8.32 3.23 3.95
C PRO A 37 8.89 2.60 5.22
N ASP A 38 8.63 3.19 6.39
CA ASP A 38 9.09 2.68 7.69
C ASP A 38 8.46 1.33 8.06
N TYR A 39 7.29 1.04 7.48
CA TYR A 39 6.55 -0.21 7.67
C TYR A 39 6.53 -1.07 6.40
N SER A 40 7.50 -0.87 5.49
CA SER A 40 7.59 -1.67 4.28
C SER A 40 7.91 -3.13 4.59
N ILE A 41 7.11 -4.04 4.04
CA ILE A 41 7.37 -5.49 4.11
C ILE A 41 8.61 -5.84 3.28
N ASN A 42 8.85 -5.10 2.19
CA ASN A 42 10.04 -5.23 1.37
C ASN A 42 10.99 -4.07 1.70
N PHE A 43 12.04 -4.38 2.48
CA PHE A 43 13.02 -3.39 2.92
C PHE A 43 13.65 -2.62 1.76
N ASP A 44 14.04 -3.31 0.68
CA ASP A 44 14.72 -2.69 -0.46
C ASP A 44 13.81 -1.70 -1.20
N ILE A 45 12.53 -2.04 -1.36
CA ILE A 45 11.54 -1.15 -1.97
C ILE A 45 11.25 0.06 -1.07
N GLY A 46 11.14 -0.15 0.25
CA GLY A 46 10.95 0.94 1.20
C GLY A 46 12.14 1.90 1.23
N LYS A 47 13.36 1.34 1.18
CA LYS A 47 14.60 2.11 1.06
C LYS A 47 14.67 2.88 -0.25
N GLU A 48 14.34 2.26 -1.38
CA GLU A 48 14.29 2.93 -2.69
C GLU A 48 13.28 4.09 -2.71
N PHE A 49 12.11 3.91 -2.09
CA PHE A 49 11.13 4.99 -1.94
C PHE A 49 11.69 6.20 -1.17
N MET A 50 12.52 5.96 -0.14
CA MET A 50 13.15 7.01 0.67
C MET A 50 14.36 7.66 -0.02
N GLU A 51 15.20 6.87 -0.70
CA GLU A 51 16.48 7.34 -1.26
C GLU A 51 16.36 7.81 -2.71
N ASN A 52 15.48 7.20 -3.51
CA ASN A 52 15.31 7.49 -4.93
C ASN A 52 13.85 7.36 -5.36
N ARG A 53 13.05 8.37 -5.00
CA ARG A 53 11.62 8.41 -5.29
C ARG A 53 11.30 8.29 -6.79
N ALA A 54 12.12 8.88 -7.66
CA ALA A 54 11.90 8.85 -9.10
C ALA A 54 12.00 7.43 -9.68
N GLU A 55 12.98 6.64 -9.24
CA GLU A 55 13.12 5.26 -9.70
C GLU A 55 12.01 4.35 -9.16
N PHE A 56 11.61 4.55 -7.89
CA PHE A 56 10.43 3.88 -7.33
C PHE A 56 9.18 4.14 -8.18
N ASP A 57 8.88 5.41 -8.48
CA ASP A 57 7.68 5.80 -9.25
C ASP A 57 7.74 5.24 -10.69
N ARG A 58 8.93 5.18 -11.31
CA ARG A 58 9.15 4.57 -12.62
C ARG A 58 8.80 3.07 -12.61
N LYS A 59 9.33 2.32 -11.64
CA LYS A 59 9.06 0.88 -11.50
C LYS A 59 7.60 0.59 -11.15
N ALA A 60 7.00 1.41 -10.28
CA ALA A 60 5.58 1.30 -9.94
C ALA A 60 4.71 1.47 -11.19
N SER A 61 5.00 2.47 -12.03
CA SER A 61 4.31 2.71 -13.29
C SER A 61 4.49 1.56 -14.28
N GLU A 62 5.70 1.00 -14.39
CA GLU A 62 5.99 -0.16 -15.23
C GLU A 62 5.18 -1.41 -14.79
N MET A 63 5.07 -1.62 -13.47
CA MET A 63 4.30 -2.72 -12.90
C MET A 63 2.80 -2.59 -13.20
N VAL A 64 2.24 -1.39 -13.07
CA VAL A 64 0.85 -1.11 -13.45
C VAL A 64 0.63 -1.42 -14.93
N ARG A 65 1.51 -0.92 -15.81
CA ARG A 65 1.42 -1.14 -17.26
C ARG A 65 1.43 -2.63 -17.63
N ARG A 66 2.34 -3.41 -17.01
CA ARG A 66 2.41 -4.87 -17.21
C ARG A 66 1.12 -5.58 -16.81
N ASN A 67 0.54 -5.21 -15.67
CA ASN A 67 -0.68 -5.84 -15.16
C ASN A 67 -1.95 -5.43 -15.92
N MET A 68 -1.93 -4.29 -16.63
CA MET A 68 -3.01 -3.90 -17.55
C MET A 68 -2.95 -4.68 -18.85
N ILE A 69 -1.76 -4.89 -19.42
CA ILE A 69 -1.57 -5.63 -20.68
C ILE A 69 -1.87 -7.12 -20.53
N SER A 70 -1.64 -7.71 -19.35
CA SER A 70 -1.89 -9.14 -19.11
C SER A 70 -3.37 -9.50 -18.89
N ARG A 71 -4.30 -8.56 -19.07
CA ARG A 71 -5.74 -8.74 -18.86
C ARG A 71 -6.55 -8.77 -20.17
N ASP A 72 -5.88 -8.61 -21.31
CA ASP A 72 -6.41 -8.85 -22.66
C ASP A 72 -6.10 -10.28 -23.14
#